data_AF-A0A8S4RRD0-F1
#
_entry.id   AF-A0A8S4RRD0-F1
#
_cell.length_a   1.000
_cell.length_b   1.000
_cell.length_c   1.000
_cell.angle_alpha   90.00
_cell.angle_beta   90.00
_cell.angle_gamma   90.00
#
_symmetry.space_group_name_H-M   'P 1'
#
loop_
_entity.id
_entity.type
_entity.pdbx_description
1 polymer ?
#
loop_
_entity_poly.entity_id
_entity_poly.type
_entity_poly.pdbx_seq_one_letter_code
_entity_poly.pdbx_strand_id
1 'polypeptide(L)'
;MGDTDDYYDGDGTMESLPTSPEVTYNWVDITTDFFNHIQDLQLGELLHDGHLFGLFEAMSAIEMMDPKMDAGMLCNRGNPKPLNFQQAVACGKLKIDDLDPSEIIGVIDATVACIVSWLEGHSLAQTVFTNLYLHQPHLITNKTLKAYCIAVYKLLDCIRDCINK
;
A
#
# COMPACT_ATOMS: atom_id res chain seq x y z
N MET A 1 33.63 25.09 17.67
CA MET A 1 33.37 23.76 17.10
C MET A 1 32.21 23.94 16.17
N GLY A 2 32.54 24.18 14.90
CA GLY A 2 31.58 24.52 13.85
C GLY A 2 31.32 23.27 13.03
N ASP A 3 30.06 22.92 12.90
CA ASP A 3 29.60 21.92 11.94
C ASP A 3 29.77 22.47 10.52
N THR A 4 30.36 21.64 9.68
CA THR A 4 30.66 21.94 8.28
C THR A 4 29.59 21.23 7.46
N ASP A 5 28.66 21.99 6.90
CA ASP A 5 27.69 21.47 5.94
C ASP A 5 28.38 21.30 4.58
N ASP A 6 28.53 20.04 4.15
CA ASP A 6 29.05 19.66 2.84
C ASP A 6 28.04 20.05 1.74
N TYR A 7 28.33 21.15 1.05
CA TYR A 7 27.63 21.60 -0.15
C TYR A 7 28.00 20.66 -1.31
N TYR A 8 27.03 19.91 -1.83
CA TYR A 8 27.19 19.12 -3.05
C TYR A 8 27.09 20.07 -4.26
N ASP A 9 28.22 20.30 -4.93
CA ASP A 9 28.34 21.06 -6.17
C ASP A 9 28.14 20.11 -7.36
N GLY A 10 27.17 20.41 -8.22
CA GLY A 10 26.72 19.53 -9.29
C GLY A 10 26.23 20.36 -10.47
N ASP A 11 27.17 20.99 -11.16
CA ASP A 11 26.99 21.60 -12.49
C ASP A 11 26.49 20.53 -13.48
N GLY A 12 25.21 20.63 -13.81
CA GLY A 12 24.53 19.84 -14.81
C GLY A 12 23.30 20.60 -15.26
N THR A 13 23.41 21.35 -16.34
CA THR A 13 22.28 22.03 -16.99
C THR A 13 21.24 20.99 -17.42
N MET A 14 20.27 20.72 -16.56
CA MET A 14 19.05 19.99 -16.89
C MET A 14 18.18 20.92 -17.73
N GLU A 15 18.03 20.61 -19.02
CA GLU A 15 17.05 21.27 -19.87
C GLU A 15 15.67 21.20 -19.18
N SER A 16 15.10 22.37 -18.90
CA SER A 16 13.80 22.48 -18.25
C SER A 16 12.74 21.83 -19.14
N LEU A 17 12.19 20.71 -18.67
CA LEU A 17 10.93 20.17 -19.19
C LEU A 17 9.90 21.31 -19.20
N PRO A 18 9.05 21.41 -20.24
CA PRO A 18 8.04 22.45 -20.30
C PRO A 18 7.23 22.41 -19.01
N THR A 19 7.31 23.49 -18.24
CA THR A 19 6.59 23.67 -16.99
C THR A 19 5.12 23.40 -17.29
N SER A 20 4.58 22.32 -16.74
CA SER A 20 3.13 22.12 -16.66
C SER A 20 2.53 23.45 -16.22
N PRO A 21 1.43 23.94 -16.83
CA PRO A 21 0.85 25.23 -16.44
C PRO A 21 0.70 25.24 -14.92
N GLU A 22 1.34 26.21 -14.26
CA GLU A 22 1.24 26.36 -12.81
C GLU A 22 -0.24 26.46 -12.49
N VAL A 23 -0.79 25.41 -11.88
CA VAL A 23 -2.16 25.44 -11.41
C VAL A 23 -2.17 26.37 -10.20
N THR A 24 -2.43 27.65 -10.45
CA THR A 24 -2.68 28.63 -9.38
C THR A 24 -4.01 28.28 -8.73
N TYR A 25 -3.93 27.55 -7.62
CA TYR A 25 -5.08 27.29 -6.78
C TYR A 25 -5.36 28.51 -5.90
N ASN A 26 -6.53 29.13 -6.07
CA ASN A 26 -7.02 30.19 -5.18
C ASN A 26 -7.81 29.56 -4.03
N TRP A 27 -7.13 28.91 -3.09
CA TRP A 27 -7.79 28.33 -1.92
C TRP A 27 -8.37 29.43 -1.03
N VAL A 28 -9.64 29.28 -0.68
CA VAL A 28 -10.34 30.15 0.28
C VAL A 28 -10.72 29.28 1.47
N ASP A 29 -10.36 29.74 2.68
CA ASP A 29 -10.79 29.07 3.90
C ASP A 29 -12.29 29.32 4.14
N ILE A 30 -13.06 28.24 4.15
CA ILE A 30 -14.51 28.25 4.37
C ILE A 30 -14.89 27.62 5.72
N THR A 31 -13.93 27.35 6.61
CA THR A 31 -14.16 26.59 7.84
C THR A 31 -15.24 27.24 8.70
N THR A 32 -15.11 28.55 8.97
CA THR A 32 -16.09 29.30 9.78
C THR A 32 -17.46 29.33 9.13
N ASP A 33 -17.52 29.61 7.83
CA ASP A 33 -18.79 29.68 7.09
C ASP A 33 -19.49 28.32 7.07
N PHE A 34 -18.74 27.23 6.86
CA PHE A 34 -19.28 25.88 6.89
C PHE A 34 -19.91 25.55 8.26
N PHE A 35 -19.18 25.79 9.35
CA PHE A 35 -19.69 25.53 10.71
C PHE A 35 -20.88 26.42 11.11
N ASN A 36 -21.01 27.61 10.52
CA ASN A 36 -22.17 28.47 10.73
C ASN A 36 -23.43 27.89 10.07
N HIS A 37 -23.32 27.40 8.83
CA HIS A 37 -24.47 26.89 8.07
C HIS A 37 -24.95 25.50 8.52
N ILE A 38 -24.06 24.64 9.04
CA ILE A 38 -24.49 23.30 9.51
C ILE A 38 -25.38 23.36 10.76
N GLN A 39 -25.48 24.51 11.44
CA GLN A 39 -26.36 24.69 12.60
C GLN A 39 -27.84 24.62 12.23
N ASP A 40 -28.17 24.81 10.96
CA ASP A 40 -29.54 24.72 10.44
C ASP A 40 -30.02 23.26 10.33
N LEU A 41 -29.12 22.28 10.32
CA LEU A 41 -29.49 20.86 10.29
C LEU A 41 -30.00 20.40 11.66
N GLN A 42 -31.16 19.75 11.66
CA GLN A 42 -31.74 19.12 12.85
C GLN A 42 -31.18 17.72 13.07
N LEU A 43 -31.36 17.21 14.29
CA LEU A 43 -30.98 15.84 14.64
C LEU A 43 -31.69 14.84 13.73
N GLY A 44 -30.92 14.03 13.01
CA GLY A 44 -31.42 13.02 12.07
C GLY A 44 -31.49 13.50 10.62
N GLU A 45 -31.19 14.77 10.35
CA GLU A 45 -31.06 15.30 8.99
C GLU A 45 -29.64 15.07 8.44
N LEU A 46 -29.54 14.86 7.14
CA LEU A 46 -28.30 14.65 6.42
C LEU A 46 -28.37 15.35 5.06
N LEU A 47 -27.38 16.18 4.76
CA LEU A 47 -27.22 16.78 3.45
C LEU A 47 -26.27 15.91 2.61
N HIS A 48 -26.79 15.34 1.52
CA HIS A 48 -25.98 14.63 0.53
C HIS A 48 -26.63 14.74 -0.86
N ASP A 49 -25.86 14.46 -1.91
CA ASP A 49 -26.41 14.33 -3.27
C ASP A 49 -27.13 12.98 -3.40
N GLY A 50 -28.46 13.00 -3.43
CA GLY A 50 -29.29 11.79 -3.52
C GLY A 50 -29.20 11.06 -4.87
N HIS A 51 -28.61 11.66 -5.91
CA HIS A 51 -28.45 11.04 -7.23
C HIS A 51 -27.06 10.47 -7.43
N LEU A 52 -26.02 11.12 -6.90
CA LEU A 52 -24.63 10.73 -7.11
C LEU A 52 -24.03 9.93 -5.96
N PHE A 53 -24.57 10.02 -4.74
CA PHE A 53 -23.98 9.37 -3.57
C PHE A 53 -25.03 8.72 -2.67
N GLY A 54 -25.03 7.38 -2.64
CA GLY A 54 -25.96 6.60 -1.83
C GLY A 54 -25.45 6.36 -0.41
N LEU A 55 -26.37 6.25 0.56
CA LEU A 55 -26.01 5.91 1.95
C LEU A 55 -25.37 4.53 2.09
N PHE A 56 -25.67 3.60 1.19
CA PHE A 56 -25.01 2.30 1.16
C PHE A 56 -23.53 2.41 0.78
N GLU A 57 -23.17 3.36 -0.09
CA GLU A 57 -21.78 3.62 -0.45
C GLU A 57 -21.04 4.25 0.74
N ALA A 58 -21.71 5.13 1.48
CA ALA A 58 -21.18 5.72 2.72
C ALA A 58 -20.80 4.67 3.77
N MET A 59 -21.44 3.49 3.79
CA MET A 59 -21.08 2.40 4.71
C MET A 59 -19.67 1.82 4.45
N SER A 60 -19.14 1.99 3.24
CA SER A 60 -17.79 1.55 2.87
C SER A 60 -16.73 2.64 3.04
N ALA A 61 -17.14 3.86 3.40
CA ALA A 61 -16.23 4.98 3.57
C ALA A 61 -15.24 4.73 4.71
N ILE A 62 -13.99 5.13 4.49
CA ILE A 62 -12.94 5.07 5.51
C ILE A 62 -13.12 6.27 6.45
N GLU A 63 -13.26 5.98 7.74
CA GLU A 63 -13.29 7.00 8.78
C GLU A 63 -11.85 7.36 9.20
N MET A 64 -11.44 8.59 8.90
CA MET A 64 -10.13 9.09 9.33
C MET A 64 -10.04 9.17 10.85
N MET A 65 -8.85 8.94 11.40
CA MET A 65 -8.59 8.95 12.84
C MET A 65 -9.29 7.83 13.64
N ASP A 66 -9.95 6.87 12.99
CA ASP A 66 -10.44 5.66 13.66
C ASP A 66 -9.36 4.56 13.69
N PRO A 67 -9.03 3.95 14.84
CA PRO A 67 -7.97 2.93 14.95
C PRO A 67 -8.18 1.64 14.14
N LYS A 68 -9.40 1.35 13.69
CA LYS A 68 -9.73 0.13 12.93
C LYS A 68 -9.92 0.42 11.45
N MET A 69 -10.44 1.58 11.10
CA MET A 69 -10.75 1.98 9.73
C MET A 69 -9.60 2.74 9.06
N ASP A 70 -8.82 3.51 9.82
CA ASP A 70 -7.71 4.30 9.28
C ASP A 70 -6.37 3.54 9.36
N ALA A 71 -5.84 3.12 8.21
CA ALA A 71 -4.54 2.46 8.12
C ALA A 71 -3.35 3.38 8.49
N GLY A 72 -3.55 4.71 8.46
CA GLY A 72 -2.57 5.71 8.91
C GLY A 72 -2.53 5.87 10.42
N MET A 73 -3.57 5.43 11.14
CA MET A 73 -3.60 5.42 12.59
C MET A 73 -2.72 4.31 13.13
N LEU A 74 -1.53 4.70 13.60
CA LEU A 74 -0.54 3.82 14.26
C LEU A 74 -0.99 3.35 15.66
N CYS A 75 -2.27 3.48 16.00
CA CYS A 75 -2.81 3.25 17.33
C CYS A 75 -2.58 1.79 17.78
N ASN A 76 -1.64 1.62 18.72
CA ASN A 76 -1.56 0.51 19.67
C ASN A 76 -1.51 -0.92 19.12
N ARG A 77 -0.92 -1.17 17.95
CA ARG A 77 -0.41 -2.51 17.63
C ARG A 77 1.05 -2.54 18.06
N GLY A 78 1.35 -3.15 19.20
CA GLY A 78 2.71 -3.32 19.75
C GLY A 78 3.69 -4.11 18.88
N ASN A 79 3.45 -4.21 17.57
CA ASN A 79 4.37 -4.75 16.58
C ASN A 79 5.11 -3.60 15.88
N PRO A 80 6.42 -3.76 15.59
CA PRO A 80 7.12 -2.82 14.73
C PRO A 80 6.39 -2.70 13.38
N LYS A 81 6.43 -1.49 12.80
CA LYS A 81 5.91 -1.21 11.45
C LYS A 81 6.31 -2.35 10.50
N PRO A 82 5.37 -2.93 9.74
CA PRO A 82 5.70 -4.01 8.82
C PRO A 82 6.80 -3.55 7.86
N LEU A 83 7.85 -4.37 7.75
CA LEU A 83 9.00 -4.05 6.92
C LEU A 83 8.60 -4.25 5.46
N ASN A 84 8.93 -3.26 4.63
CA ASN A 84 8.87 -3.46 3.19
C ASN A 84 10.03 -4.36 2.72
N PHE A 85 9.99 -4.83 1.47
CA PHE A 85 11.02 -5.71 0.91
C PHE A 85 12.44 -5.15 1.13
N GLN A 86 12.69 -3.89 0.73
CA GLN A 86 14.01 -3.26 0.84
C GLN A 86 14.50 -3.16 2.28
N GLN A 87 13.63 -2.77 3.21
CA GLN A 87 13.95 -2.68 4.63
C GLN A 87 14.22 -4.06 5.24
N ALA A 88 13.44 -5.07 4.86
CA ALA A 88 13.63 -6.44 5.34
C ALA A 88 14.97 -7.02 4.87
N VAL A 89 15.38 -6.73 3.64
CA VAL A 89 16.69 -7.11 3.10
C VAL A 89 17.81 -6.32 3.80
N ALA A 90 17.69 -5.00 3.92
CA ALA A 90 18.70 -4.16 4.56
C ALA A 90 18.94 -4.52 6.04
N CYS A 91 17.89 -4.91 6.77
CA CYS A 91 17.98 -5.37 8.14
C CYS A 91 18.40 -6.86 8.27
N GLY A 92 18.69 -7.55 7.17
CA GLY A 92 19.07 -8.97 7.16
C GLY A 92 17.95 -9.93 7.59
N LYS A 93 16.70 -9.47 7.63
CA LYS A 93 15.53 -10.30 7.99
C LYS A 93 14.94 -11.07 6.81
N LEU A 94 15.28 -10.69 5.59
CA LEU A 94 14.87 -11.35 4.36
C LEU A 94 16.13 -11.71 3.54
N LYS A 95 16.36 -13.00 3.32
CA LYS A 95 17.49 -13.48 2.52
C LYS A 95 17.12 -13.47 1.04
N ILE A 96 17.92 -12.81 0.21
CA ILE A 96 17.72 -12.78 -1.25
C ILE A 96 18.63 -13.77 -2.00
N ASP A 97 19.65 -14.27 -1.31
CA ASP A 97 20.63 -15.24 -1.80
C ASP A 97 20.99 -16.22 -0.68
N ASP A 98 21.69 -17.30 -1.03
CA ASP A 98 22.18 -18.33 -0.09
C ASP A 98 21.08 -18.92 0.82
N LEU A 99 19.90 -19.14 0.24
CA LEU A 99 18.81 -19.85 0.92
C LEU A 99 19.05 -21.36 0.83
N ASP A 100 18.91 -22.04 1.97
CA ASP A 100 18.95 -23.50 2.01
C ASP A 100 17.71 -24.08 1.30
N PRO A 101 17.80 -25.27 0.66
CA PRO A 101 16.63 -25.89 0.03
C PRO A 101 15.44 -26.06 0.98
N SER A 102 15.68 -26.29 2.28
CA SER A 102 14.59 -26.38 3.27
C SER A 102 13.86 -25.05 3.46
N GLU A 103 14.57 -23.92 3.45
CA GLU A 103 13.99 -22.57 3.55
C GLU A 103 13.15 -22.26 2.30
N ILE A 104 13.65 -22.60 1.12
CA ILE A 104 12.93 -22.41 -0.15
C ILE A 104 11.62 -23.21 -0.14
N ILE A 105 11.67 -24.48 0.27
CA ILE A 105 10.48 -25.33 0.39
C ILE A 105 9.48 -24.74 1.39
N GLY A 106 9.95 -24.24 2.53
CA GLY A 106 9.09 -23.58 3.53
C GLY A 106 8.38 -22.35 2.98
N VAL A 107 9.07 -21.52 2.18
CA VAL A 107 8.45 -20.36 1.51
C VAL A 107 7.41 -20.80 0.48
N ILE A 108 7.70 -21.85 -0.29
CA ILE A 108 6.77 -22.41 -1.28
C ILE A 108 5.51 -22.92 -0.59
N ASP A 109 5.66 -23.74 0.45
CA ASP A 109 4.53 -24.34 1.18
C ASP A 109 3.62 -23.27 1.80
N ALA A 110 4.22 -22.29 2.50
CA ALA A 110 3.48 -21.16 3.05
C ALA A 110 2.75 -20.35 1.98
N THR A 111 3.39 -20.12 0.82
CA THR A 111 2.77 -19.39 -0.29
C THR A 111 1.58 -20.15 -0.87
N VAL A 112 1.69 -21.48 -1.03
CA VAL A 112 0.57 -22.31 -1.50
C VAL A 112 -0.58 -22.29 -0.51
N ALA A 113 -0.31 -22.41 0.80
CA ALA A 113 -1.33 -22.28 1.83
C ALA A 113 -2.06 -20.91 1.76
N CYS A 114 -1.32 -19.82 1.58
CA CYS A 114 -1.91 -18.50 1.39
C CYS A 114 -2.77 -18.39 0.13
N ILE A 115 -2.38 -19.05 -0.97
CA ILE A 115 -3.20 -19.10 -2.20
C ILE A 115 -4.51 -19.84 -1.93
N VAL A 116 -4.47 -20.96 -1.21
CA VAL A 116 -5.70 -21.70 -0.84
C VAL A 116 -6.61 -20.82 0.02
N SER A 117 -6.07 -20.15 1.05
CA SER A 117 -6.87 -19.22 1.87
C SER A 117 -7.47 -18.07 1.05
N TRP A 118 -6.76 -17.56 0.05
CA TRP A 118 -7.33 -16.57 -0.88
C TRP A 118 -8.51 -17.14 -1.66
N LEU A 119 -8.39 -18.38 -2.18
CA LEU A 119 -9.46 -19.05 -2.91
C LEU A 119 -10.68 -19.38 -2.02
N GLU A 120 -10.49 -19.50 -0.70
CA GLU A 120 -11.57 -19.66 0.28
C GLU A 120 -12.32 -18.34 0.59
N GLY A 121 -11.88 -17.21 0.02
CA GLY A 121 -12.57 -15.91 0.11
C GLY A 121 -11.88 -14.87 0.98
N HIS A 122 -10.70 -15.15 1.53
CA HIS A 122 -9.90 -14.14 2.23
C HIS A 122 -9.29 -13.12 1.24
N SER A 123 -8.89 -11.94 1.73
CA SER A 123 -8.27 -10.92 0.90
C SER A 123 -6.90 -11.36 0.37
N LEU A 124 -6.64 -11.12 -0.92
CA LEU A 124 -5.35 -11.37 -1.56
C LEU A 124 -4.21 -10.59 -0.88
N ALA A 125 -4.48 -9.33 -0.49
CA ALA A 125 -3.51 -8.48 0.19
C ALA A 125 -3.16 -8.99 1.60
N GLN A 126 -4.09 -9.68 2.25
CA GLN A 126 -3.93 -10.21 3.61
C GLN A 126 -3.43 -11.67 3.63
N THR A 127 -3.33 -12.33 2.47
CA THR A 127 -2.89 -13.72 2.34
C THR A 127 -1.62 -13.79 1.49
N VAL A 128 -1.73 -13.91 0.17
CA VAL A 128 -0.60 -14.15 -0.73
C VAL A 128 0.43 -13.02 -0.69
N PHE A 129 -0.02 -11.76 -0.69
CA PHE A 129 0.90 -10.62 -0.63
C PHE A 129 1.46 -10.31 0.76
N THR A 130 1.22 -11.17 1.76
CA THR A 130 2.04 -11.17 2.97
C THR A 130 3.45 -11.71 2.72
N ASN A 131 3.64 -12.50 1.65
CA ASN A 131 4.95 -12.95 1.21
C ASN A 131 5.71 -11.79 0.52
N LEU A 132 6.71 -11.25 1.22
CA LEU A 132 7.54 -10.14 0.73
C LEU A 132 8.31 -10.48 -0.55
N TYR A 133 8.67 -11.75 -0.79
CA TYR A 133 9.38 -12.15 -2.03
C TYR A 133 8.55 -11.87 -3.28
N LEU A 134 7.22 -11.88 -3.17
CA LEU A 134 6.34 -11.51 -4.27
C LEU A 134 6.39 -10.01 -4.54
N HIS A 135 6.74 -9.13 -3.60
CA HIS A 135 6.68 -7.68 -3.88
C HIS A 135 7.70 -7.24 -4.95
N GLN A 136 8.88 -7.86 -4.97
CA GLN A 136 9.97 -7.52 -5.90
C GLN A 136 10.75 -8.77 -6.35
N PRO A 137 10.13 -9.67 -7.14
CA PRO A 137 10.72 -10.97 -7.50
C PRO A 137 11.98 -10.85 -8.34
N HIS A 138 12.16 -9.73 -9.06
CA HIS A 138 13.32 -9.51 -9.91
C HIS A 138 14.63 -9.29 -9.14
N LEU A 139 14.54 -8.82 -7.88
CA LEU A 139 15.68 -8.53 -7.01
C LEU A 139 16.18 -9.76 -6.23
N ILE A 140 15.50 -10.90 -6.35
CA ILE A 140 15.92 -12.17 -5.76
C ILE A 140 17.09 -12.74 -6.58
N THR A 141 18.19 -13.08 -5.92
CA THR A 141 19.38 -13.67 -6.55
C THR A 141 19.17 -15.16 -6.80
N ASN A 142 18.56 -15.88 -5.86
CA ASN A 142 18.28 -17.31 -6.00
C ASN A 142 17.32 -17.58 -7.18
N LYS A 143 17.82 -18.30 -8.18
CA LYS A 143 17.09 -18.57 -9.44
C LYS A 143 15.81 -19.37 -9.23
N THR A 144 15.82 -20.35 -8.32
CA THR A 144 14.67 -21.22 -8.05
C THR A 144 13.53 -20.43 -7.41
N LEU A 145 13.83 -19.67 -6.35
CA LEU A 145 12.84 -18.84 -5.68
C LEU A 145 12.30 -17.74 -6.59
N LYS A 146 13.19 -17.09 -7.37
CA LYS A 146 12.79 -16.10 -8.38
C LYS A 146 11.82 -16.68 -9.41
N ALA A 147 12.14 -17.83 -9.99
CA ALA A 147 11.28 -18.49 -10.97
C ALA A 147 9.92 -18.86 -10.35
N TYR A 148 9.93 -19.37 -9.12
CA TYR A 148 8.71 -19.68 -8.38
C TYR A 148 7.84 -18.44 -8.15
N CYS A 149 8.39 -17.33 -7.65
CA CYS A 149 7.63 -16.10 -7.43
C CYS A 149 7.01 -15.55 -8.73
N ILE A 150 7.73 -15.61 -9.85
CA ILE A 150 7.20 -15.20 -11.16
C ILE A 150 6.08 -16.15 -11.61
N ALA A 151 6.24 -17.46 -11.40
CA ALA A 151 5.21 -18.45 -11.72
C ALA A 151 3.95 -18.24 -10.88
N VAL A 152 4.09 -17.93 -9.58
CA VAL A 152 2.97 -17.59 -8.70
C VAL A 152 2.23 -16.35 -9.22
N TYR A 153 2.93 -15.29 -9.63
CA TYR A 153 2.28 -14.14 -10.25
C TYR A 153 1.43 -14.49 -11.46
N LYS A 154 1.98 -15.31 -12.36
CA LYS A 154 1.24 -15.78 -13.53
C LYS A 154 0.05 -16.66 -13.16
N LEU A 155 0.20 -17.49 -12.12
CA LEU A 155 -0.91 -18.28 -11.59
C LEU A 155 -2.02 -17.37 -11.03
N LEU A 156 -1.69 -16.35 -10.25
CA LEU A 156 -2.66 -15.39 -9.70
C LEU A 156 -3.41 -14.64 -10.82
N ASP A 157 -2.70 -14.23 -11.87
CA ASP A 157 -3.32 -13.62 -13.05
C ASP A 157 -4.30 -14.60 -13.73
N CYS A 158 -3.89 -15.84 -13.97
CA CYS A 158 -4.77 -16.86 -14.55
C CYS A 158 -6.01 -17.11 -13.68
N ILE A 159 -5.86 -17.19 -12.36
CA ILE A 159 -6.97 -17.38 -11.43
C ILE A 159 -7.93 -16.18 -11.49
N ARG A 160 -7.40 -14.95 -11.47
CA ARG A 160 -8.21 -13.73 -11.60
C ARG A 160 -9.01 -13.74 -12.90
N ASP A 161 -8.38 -14.11 -14.02
CA ASP A 161 -9.03 -14.17 -15.32
C ASP A 161 -10.11 -15.27 -15.40
N CYS A 162 -10.02 -16.32 -14.57
CA CYS A 162 -11.08 -17.32 -14.44
C CYS A 162 -12.24 -16.86 -13.57
N ILE A 163 -11.98 -16.09 -12.50
CA ILE A 163 -13.02 -15.58 -11.58
C ILE A 163 -13.82 -14.44 -12.21
N ASN A 164 -13.17 -13.59 -13.01
CA ASN A 164 -13.80 -12.41 -13.63
C ASN A 164 -14.52 -12.72 -14.96
N LYS A 165 -14.59 -13.99 -15.37
CA LYS A 165 -15.40 -14.44 -16.51
C LYS A 165 -16.79 -14.83 -16.06
#